data_AF-A0A961QKZ6-F1
#
_entry.id   AF-A0A961QKZ6-F1
#
_cell.length_a   1.000
_cell.length_b   1.000
_cell.length_c   1.000
_cell.angle_alpha   90.00
_cell.angle_beta   90.00
_cell.angle_gamma   90.00
#
_symmetry.space_group_name_H-M   'P 1'
#
loop_
_entity.id
_entity.type
_entity.pdbx_description
1 polymer ?
#
loop_
_entity_poly.entity_id
_entity_poly.type
_entity_poly.pdbx_seq_one_letter_code
_entity_poly.pdbx_strand_id
1 'polypeptide(L)'
;MPNDDPFTLDLFGNTSLSSGLGLGVTAFGTTLEPRENHDDAPEEPVPAASQRPGKTADNEGGKNIHLVADRGLARGWRQRAQDNIAAIALAQMIETEARPATVEEQAALIKFTGFGASDLANNVFRRPGDEEFRKGWQEIGTDLQEATSSEEYASLARCTQYAHFTPEFIVRAMWAGLQRLGWRGGRVLEPGIGTGLFPALMPEDLRPVSHVTGVELDPVTARIARLLQPRARIVNGD
;
A
#
# COMPACT_ATOMS: atom_id res chain seq x y z
N MET A 1 25.89 -30.60 -26.62
CA MET A 1 24.59 -30.55 -27.33
C MET A 1 24.14 -31.98 -27.59
N PRO A 2 22.85 -32.36 -27.47
CA PRO A 2 21.69 -31.82 -26.75
C PRO A 2 21.19 -32.85 -25.69
N ASN A 3 20.37 -32.53 -24.68
CA ASN A 3 18.92 -32.40 -24.77
C ASN A 3 18.38 -31.79 -23.47
N ASP A 4 17.59 -30.74 -23.60
CA ASP A 4 16.71 -30.19 -22.57
C ASP A 4 15.34 -30.88 -22.59
N ASP A 5 14.61 -30.67 -21.48
CA ASP A 5 13.15 -30.42 -21.37
C ASP A 5 12.24 -31.57 -20.84
N PRO A 6 11.04 -31.32 -20.25
CA PRO A 6 10.43 -30.09 -19.67
C PRO A 6 9.72 -30.24 -18.29
N PHE A 7 9.87 -31.30 -17.48
CA PHE A 7 8.93 -31.53 -16.34
C PHE A 7 9.53 -32.07 -15.04
N THR A 8 10.47 -31.36 -14.43
CA THR A 8 10.93 -31.69 -13.06
C THR A 8 10.17 -30.88 -12.00
N LEU A 9 8.97 -31.35 -11.66
CA LEU A 9 8.39 -31.22 -10.32
C LEU A 9 8.72 -32.55 -9.61
N ASP A 10 9.18 -32.63 -8.36
CA ASP A 10 8.52 -32.15 -7.16
C ASP A 10 9.49 -32.36 -5.97
N LEU A 11 9.68 -31.36 -5.09
CA LEU A 11 10.59 -31.47 -3.94
C LEU A 11 9.90 -31.75 -2.60
N PHE A 12 8.57 -31.85 -2.55
CA PHE A 12 7.89 -32.24 -1.30
C PHE A 12 6.62 -33.06 -1.58
N GLY A 13 6.82 -34.19 -2.25
CA GLY A 13 5.81 -35.22 -2.36
C GLY A 13 5.28 -35.62 -0.98
N ASN A 14 3.98 -35.46 -0.78
CA ASN A 14 3.22 -36.41 0.01
C ASN A 14 1.81 -36.54 -0.58
N THR A 15 1.67 -37.56 -1.42
CA THR A 15 0.39 -38.12 -1.87
C THR A 15 -0.28 -38.86 -0.72
N SER A 16 -1.50 -38.47 -0.34
CA SER A 16 -2.60 -39.43 -0.18
C SER A 16 -3.96 -38.73 -0.16
N LEU A 17 -4.66 -38.82 -1.28
CA LEU A 17 -6.12 -38.91 -1.29
C LEU A 17 -6.44 -40.38 -1.08
N SER A 18 -7.10 -40.73 0.02
CA SER A 18 -7.75 -42.03 0.16
C SER A 18 -9.25 -41.79 0.18
N SER A 19 -9.91 -42.16 -0.92
CA SER A 19 -11.34 -42.36 -0.98
C SER A 19 -11.66 -43.74 -0.38
N GLY A 20 -12.53 -43.78 0.62
CA GLY A 20 -13.05 -45.01 1.20
C GLY A 20 -14.51 -44.85 1.59
N LEU A 21 -15.41 -45.24 0.69
CA LEU A 21 -16.82 -45.52 0.98
C LEU A 21 -16.90 -46.82 1.80
N GLY A 22 -17.51 -46.75 2.99
CA GLY A 22 -17.84 -47.92 3.80
C GLY A 22 -19.24 -47.77 4.39
N LEU A 23 -20.20 -48.49 3.81
CA LEU A 23 -21.55 -48.70 4.30
C LEU A 23 -21.57 -49.84 5.34
N GLY A 24 -22.30 -49.68 6.44
CA GLY A 24 -22.70 -50.74 7.39
C GLY A 24 -23.15 -50.10 8.71
N VAL A 25 -24.44 -49.85 8.97
CA VAL A 25 -25.55 -50.76 9.35
C VAL A 25 -25.38 -51.43 10.73
N THR A 26 -26.30 -51.06 11.63
CA THR A 26 -26.69 -51.65 12.95
C THR A 26 -25.67 -51.43 14.09
N ALA A 27 -26.05 -51.03 15.32
CA ALA A 27 -27.29 -51.33 16.03
C ALA A 27 -27.49 -50.49 17.33
N PHE A 28 -28.77 -50.37 17.73
CA PHE A 28 -29.32 -50.05 19.07
C PHE A 28 -29.06 -48.64 19.65
N GLY A 29 -30.02 -47.88 20.16
CA GLY A 29 -31.43 -48.12 20.44
C GLY A 29 -32.08 -46.81 20.90
N THR A 30 -33.37 -46.70 20.60
CA THR A 30 -34.29 -45.61 20.94
C THR A 30 -34.41 -45.38 22.46
N THR A 31 -34.62 -44.13 22.90
CA THR A 31 -35.85 -43.66 23.59
C THR A 31 -35.68 -42.17 23.96
N LEU A 32 -36.54 -41.32 23.38
CA LEU A 32 -36.88 -39.99 23.90
C LEU A 32 -37.95 -40.16 24.99
N GLU A 33 -37.85 -39.44 26.11
CA GLU A 33 -38.95 -38.78 26.84
C GLU A 33 -38.33 -37.78 27.86
N PRO A 34 -39.01 -36.67 28.20
CA PRO A 34 -38.39 -35.44 28.73
C PRO A 34 -38.53 -35.29 30.25
N ARG A 35 -37.57 -34.63 30.92
CA ARG A 35 -37.75 -34.11 32.29
C ARG A 35 -37.01 -32.78 32.55
N GLU A 36 -37.85 -31.78 32.80
CA GLU A 36 -37.81 -30.72 33.84
C GLU A 36 -36.49 -30.05 34.24
N ASN A 37 -36.50 -28.73 34.03
CA ASN A 37 -35.83 -27.63 34.73
C ASN A 37 -34.93 -27.97 35.94
N HIS A 38 -33.66 -27.64 35.79
CA HIS A 38 -32.86 -27.05 36.87
C HIS A 38 -31.97 -25.95 36.30
N ASP A 39 -32.23 -24.72 36.74
CA ASP A 39 -31.35 -23.56 36.66
C ASP A 39 -30.01 -23.86 37.33
N ASP A 40 -28.91 -23.63 36.59
CA ASP A 40 -27.69 -22.92 36.98
C ASP A 40 -26.51 -23.43 36.13
N ALA A 41 -26.27 -22.75 35.01
CA ALA A 41 -25.00 -22.81 34.29
C ALA A 41 -24.50 -21.36 34.08
N PRO A 42 -23.27 -21.02 34.47
CA PRO A 42 -22.76 -19.66 34.36
C PRO A 42 -22.58 -19.26 32.89
N GLU A 43 -23.13 -18.10 32.52
CA GLU A 43 -22.96 -17.46 31.21
C GLU A 43 -21.48 -17.14 30.96
N GLU A 44 -20.88 -17.79 29.96
CA GLU A 44 -19.59 -17.37 29.41
C GLU A 44 -19.76 -16.04 28.64
N PRO A 45 -18.89 -15.05 28.85
CA PRO A 45 -19.04 -13.76 28.19
C PRO A 45 -18.75 -13.88 26.69
N VAL A 46 -19.78 -13.65 25.88
CA VAL A 46 -19.66 -13.46 24.43
C VAL A 46 -18.69 -12.31 24.14
N PRO A 47 -17.66 -12.49 23.28
CA PRO A 47 -16.76 -11.41 22.93
C PRO A 47 -17.51 -10.33 22.17
N ALA A 48 -17.33 -9.08 22.60
CA ALA A 48 -17.92 -7.90 22.00
C ALA A 48 -17.68 -7.89 20.49
N ALA A 49 -18.77 -7.82 19.73
CA ALA A 49 -18.73 -7.65 18.28
C ALA A 49 -17.94 -6.39 17.95
N SER A 50 -16.74 -6.57 17.41
CA SER A 50 -15.93 -5.48 16.87
C SER A 50 -16.76 -4.78 15.79
N GLN A 51 -17.09 -3.52 16.03
CA GLN A 51 -17.86 -2.70 15.11
C GLN A 51 -17.11 -2.65 13.78
N ARG A 52 -17.68 -3.29 12.74
CA ARG A 52 -17.23 -3.07 11.37
C ARG A 52 -17.47 -1.59 11.07
N PRO A 53 -16.47 -0.80 10.66
CA PRO A 53 -16.74 0.55 10.19
C PRO A 53 -17.70 0.44 9.00
N GLY A 54 -18.83 1.12 9.14
CA GLY A 54 -19.95 1.09 8.23
C GLY A 54 -19.62 1.60 6.84
N LYS A 55 -20.53 1.25 5.94
CA LYS A 55 -20.67 1.67 4.54
C LYS A 55 -19.99 3.00 4.20
N THR A 56 -19.20 2.92 3.14
CA THR A 56 -18.58 4.01 2.38
C THR A 56 -19.47 5.24 2.31
N ALA A 57 -18.99 6.34 2.90
CA ALA A 57 -19.52 7.67 2.66
C ALA A 57 -19.28 8.01 1.18
N ASP A 58 -20.32 7.92 0.37
CA ASP A 58 -20.27 8.39 -1.01
C ASP A 58 -20.30 9.92 -1.02
N ASN A 59 -19.25 10.49 -1.64
CA ASN A 59 -19.24 11.73 -2.40
C ASN A 59 -18.86 13.07 -1.72
N GLU A 60 -18.01 13.06 -0.68
CA GLU A 60 -17.21 14.26 -0.28
C GLU A 60 -15.68 14.01 -0.29
N GLY A 61 -15.24 12.75 -0.34
CA GLY A 61 -13.84 12.39 -0.51
C GLY A 61 -13.42 12.57 -1.98
N GLY A 62 -12.28 13.23 -2.23
CA GLY A 62 -11.78 13.56 -3.56
C GLY A 62 -11.68 12.41 -4.57
N LYS A 63 -11.18 12.69 -5.77
CA LYS A 63 -11.01 11.69 -6.82
C LYS A 63 -9.61 11.08 -6.76
N ASN A 64 -9.51 9.77 -6.98
CA ASN A 64 -8.21 9.13 -7.16
C ASN A 64 -7.51 9.67 -8.41
N ILE A 65 -6.19 9.85 -8.34
CA ILE A 65 -5.38 10.14 -9.52
C ILE A 65 -5.30 8.89 -10.40
N HIS A 66 -5.38 9.09 -11.72
CA HIS A 66 -5.14 8.05 -12.71
C HIS A 66 -4.14 8.52 -13.76
N LEU A 67 -3.08 7.74 -13.97
CA LEU A 67 -1.98 8.10 -14.87
C LEU A 67 -2.17 7.48 -16.27
N VAL A 68 -2.44 8.35 -17.24
CA VAL A 68 -2.48 7.96 -18.66
C VAL A 68 -1.07 7.89 -19.25
N ALA A 69 -0.18 8.81 -18.84
CA ALA A 69 1.22 8.88 -19.23
C ALA A 69 2.14 8.74 -18.00
N ASP A 70 3.45 8.84 -18.21
CA ASP A 70 4.44 8.87 -17.13
C ASP A 70 4.32 10.17 -16.31
N ARG A 71 4.82 10.14 -15.06
CA ARG A 71 4.68 11.23 -14.08
C ARG A 71 5.40 12.54 -14.46
N GLY A 72 6.20 12.54 -15.53
CA GLY A 72 6.95 13.72 -15.96
C GLY A 72 8.03 14.14 -14.96
N LEU A 73 8.74 13.18 -14.37
CA LEU A 73 9.80 13.41 -13.40
C LEU A 73 10.96 14.20 -14.02
N ALA A 74 11.55 15.12 -13.25
CA ALA A 74 12.74 15.82 -13.67
C ALA A 74 13.90 14.87 -14.00
N ARG A 75 14.81 15.28 -14.89
CA ARG A 75 15.97 14.46 -15.27
C ARG A 75 17.09 14.48 -14.23
N GLY A 76 17.23 15.59 -13.50
CA GLY A 76 18.29 15.80 -12.52
C GLY A 76 17.85 15.53 -11.09
N TRP A 77 18.74 14.95 -10.28
CA TRP A 77 18.44 14.61 -8.89
C TRP A 77 18.14 15.82 -8.00
N ARG A 78 18.84 16.94 -8.19
CA ARG A 78 18.54 18.17 -7.42
C ARG A 78 17.13 18.68 -7.66
N GLN A 79 16.70 18.71 -8.92
CA GLN A 79 15.33 19.10 -9.24
C GLN A 79 14.31 18.11 -8.67
N ARG A 80 14.59 16.80 -8.70
CA ARG A 80 13.72 15.83 -8.02
C ARG A 80 13.65 16.03 -6.51
N ALA A 81 14.76 16.42 -5.87
CA ALA A 81 14.77 16.74 -4.45
C ALA A 81 13.87 17.96 -4.16
N GLN A 82 13.94 18.99 -5.00
CA GLN A 82 13.06 20.16 -4.91
C GLN A 82 11.59 19.78 -5.15
N ASP A 83 11.31 18.97 -6.16
CA ASP A 83 9.96 18.47 -6.45
C ASP A 83 9.41 17.67 -5.25
N ASN A 84 10.25 16.85 -4.59
CA ASN A 84 9.87 16.14 -3.38
C ASN A 84 9.53 17.10 -2.23
N ILE A 85 10.40 18.07 -1.95
CA ILE A 85 10.19 19.05 -0.87
C ILE A 85 8.92 19.86 -1.12
N ALA A 86 8.70 20.31 -2.36
CA ALA A 86 7.48 20.99 -2.77
C ALA A 86 6.24 20.10 -2.56
N ALA A 87 6.31 18.81 -2.88
CA ALA A 87 5.22 17.87 -2.63
C ALA A 87 4.94 17.67 -1.13
N ILE A 88 5.98 17.63 -0.27
CA ILE A 88 5.83 17.53 1.19
C ILE A 88 5.10 18.77 1.72
N ALA A 89 5.59 19.96 1.39
CA ALA A 89 4.99 21.23 1.83
C ALA A 89 3.54 21.38 1.32
N LEU A 90 3.29 21.00 0.06
CA LEU A 90 1.94 21.02 -0.52
C LEU A 90 1.00 20.05 0.20
N ALA A 91 1.46 18.83 0.51
CA ALA A 91 0.64 17.86 1.23
C ALA A 91 0.24 18.35 2.62
N GLN A 92 1.18 19.00 3.35
CA GLN A 92 0.91 19.58 4.66
C GLN A 92 -0.09 20.75 4.59
N MET A 93 0.02 21.60 3.56
CA MET A 93 -0.92 22.69 3.32
C MET A 93 -2.35 22.16 3.10
N ILE A 94 -2.51 21.19 2.20
CA ILE A 94 -3.82 20.60 1.88
C ILE A 94 -4.44 19.92 3.10
N GLU A 95 -3.63 19.23 3.92
CA GLU A 95 -4.08 18.63 5.18
C GLU A 95 -4.54 19.68 6.20
N THR A 96 -3.80 20.78 6.32
CA THR A 96 -4.15 21.91 7.21
C THR A 96 -5.45 22.58 6.77
N GLU A 97 -5.68 22.70 5.46
CA GLU A 97 -6.90 23.25 4.89
C GLU A 97 -8.10 22.28 4.94
N ALA A 98 -7.88 21.03 5.38
CA ALA A 98 -8.90 20.00 5.54
C ALA A 98 -9.76 19.76 4.29
N ARG A 99 -9.13 19.78 3.11
CA ARG A 99 -9.80 19.62 1.81
C ARG A 99 -9.15 18.56 0.93
N PRO A 100 -9.85 18.04 -0.09
CA PRO A 100 -9.20 17.19 -1.10
C PRO A 100 -8.20 18.00 -1.95
N ALA A 101 -7.20 17.29 -2.49
CA ALA A 101 -6.28 17.82 -3.49
C ALA A 101 -7.02 18.06 -4.82
N THR A 102 -6.72 19.19 -5.47
CA THR A 102 -7.13 19.51 -6.85
C THR A 102 -6.35 18.67 -7.85
N VAL A 103 -6.76 18.69 -9.12
CA VAL A 103 -6.09 17.90 -10.19
C VAL A 103 -4.65 18.38 -10.39
N GLU A 104 -4.44 19.69 -10.36
CA GLU A 104 -3.14 20.33 -10.50
C GLU A 104 -2.22 19.98 -9.32
N GLU A 105 -2.75 19.98 -8.10
CA GLU A 105 -2.02 19.58 -6.91
C GLU A 105 -1.69 18.08 -6.94
N GLN A 106 -2.62 17.23 -7.36
CA GLN A 106 -2.35 15.80 -7.55
C GLN A 106 -1.23 15.56 -8.58
N ALA A 107 -1.19 16.36 -9.66
CA ALA A 107 -0.12 16.30 -10.65
C ALA A 107 1.24 16.75 -10.11
N ALA A 108 1.28 17.63 -9.10
CA ALA A 108 2.49 17.98 -8.38
C ALA A 108 2.90 16.89 -7.38
N LEU A 109 1.95 16.43 -6.56
CA LEU A 109 2.16 15.42 -5.52
C LEU A 109 2.66 14.08 -6.07
N ILE A 110 2.14 13.62 -7.22
CA ILE A 110 2.53 12.33 -7.81
C ILE A 110 4.00 12.30 -8.25
N LYS A 111 4.66 13.46 -8.39
CA LYS A 111 6.08 13.55 -8.73
C LYS A 111 7.01 13.23 -7.55
N PHE A 112 6.47 13.12 -6.34
CA PHE A 112 7.24 12.67 -5.19
C PHE A 112 7.79 11.26 -5.45
N THR A 113 9.11 11.13 -5.37
CA THR A 113 9.81 9.83 -5.51
C THR A 113 10.58 9.44 -4.25
N GLY A 114 10.34 10.13 -3.13
CA GLY A 114 11.16 10.00 -1.93
C GLY A 114 12.64 10.24 -2.22
N PHE A 115 13.49 9.82 -1.27
CA PHE A 115 14.93 10.11 -1.31
C PHE A 115 15.79 8.86 -1.45
N GLY A 116 15.24 7.76 -1.98
CA GLY A 116 15.96 6.48 -2.05
C GLY A 116 17.00 6.35 -3.14
N ALA A 117 16.92 7.19 -4.19
CA ALA A 117 17.96 7.25 -5.21
C ALA A 117 19.32 7.57 -4.59
N SER A 118 20.38 6.89 -5.01
CA SER A 118 21.70 6.97 -4.35
C SER A 118 22.23 8.40 -4.22
N ASP A 119 22.02 9.26 -5.22
CA ASP A 119 22.40 10.68 -5.13
C ASP A 119 21.61 11.44 -4.06
N LEU A 120 20.32 11.15 -3.89
CA LEU A 120 19.47 11.79 -2.89
C LEU A 120 19.80 11.28 -1.49
N ALA A 121 19.79 9.95 -1.31
CA ALA A 121 20.04 9.28 -0.05
C ALA A 121 21.38 9.71 0.57
N ASN A 122 22.40 9.87 -0.29
CA ASN A 122 23.71 10.25 0.18
C ASN A 122 23.83 11.74 0.49
N ASN A 123 23.22 12.63 -0.28
CA ASN A 123 23.59 14.05 -0.23
C ASN A 123 22.57 14.96 0.46
N VAL A 124 21.28 14.60 0.49
CA VAL A 124 20.21 15.47 1.01
C VAL A 124 20.23 15.53 2.54
N PHE A 125 20.47 14.40 3.20
CA PHE A 125 20.50 14.32 4.66
C PHE A 125 21.92 14.55 5.20
N ARG A 126 22.02 15.18 6.38
CA ARG A 126 23.27 15.19 7.15
C ARG A 126 23.65 13.77 7.57
N ARG A 127 24.94 13.46 7.54
CA ARG A 127 25.41 12.18 8.08
C ARG A 127 25.43 12.25 9.62
N PRO A 128 25.33 11.10 10.30
CA PRO A 128 25.54 11.06 11.74
C PRO A 128 26.89 11.68 12.12
N GLY A 129 26.86 12.73 12.94
CA GLY A 129 28.05 13.47 13.40
C GLY A 129 28.44 14.68 12.57
N ASP A 130 27.80 14.93 11.42
CA ASP A 130 28.05 16.13 10.62
C ASP A 130 27.17 17.30 11.11
N GLU A 131 27.77 18.47 11.33
CA GLU A 131 27.03 19.70 11.64
C GLU A 131 26.44 20.36 10.38
N GLU A 132 27.16 20.25 9.25
CA GLU A 132 26.81 20.88 7.98
C GLU A 132 26.27 19.89 6.94
N PHE A 133 25.46 20.39 6.02
CA PHE A 133 25.07 19.64 4.82
C PHE A 133 26.22 19.54 3.82
N ARG A 134 26.16 18.53 2.94
CA ARG A 134 27.17 18.38 1.88
C ARG A 134 27.20 19.58 0.95
N LYS A 135 28.40 19.88 0.44
CA LYS A 135 28.62 20.98 -0.50
C LYS A 135 27.71 20.88 -1.73
N GLY A 136 26.97 21.94 -2.00
CA GLY A 136 26.01 22.03 -3.10
C GLY A 136 24.63 21.46 -2.80
N TRP A 137 24.37 21.04 -1.56
CA TRP A 137 23.08 20.53 -1.08
C TRP A 137 22.56 21.27 0.15
N GLN A 138 23.26 22.32 0.60
CA GLN A 138 22.90 23.04 1.83
C GLN A 138 21.50 23.64 1.78
N GLU A 139 21.15 24.31 0.70
CA GLU A 139 19.81 24.89 0.50
C GLU A 139 18.73 23.79 0.52
N ILE A 140 18.87 22.77 -0.32
CA ILE A 140 17.92 21.63 -0.38
C ILE A 140 17.77 20.94 0.98
N GLY A 141 18.86 20.75 1.71
CA GLY A 141 18.85 20.14 3.03
C GLY A 141 18.11 20.99 4.06
N THR A 142 18.35 22.30 4.06
CA THR A 142 17.64 23.27 4.91
C THR A 142 16.15 23.32 4.55
N ASP A 143 15.81 23.44 3.27
CA ASP A 143 14.42 23.46 2.80
C ASP A 143 13.67 22.19 3.22
N LEU A 144 14.33 21.02 3.16
CA LEU A 144 13.74 19.77 3.64
C LEU A 144 13.49 19.80 5.15
N GLN A 145 14.42 20.31 5.94
CA GLN A 145 14.24 20.45 7.39
C GLN A 145 13.12 21.42 7.75
N GLU A 146 12.96 22.50 6.99
CA GLU A 146 11.88 23.47 7.20
C GLU A 146 10.52 22.92 6.78
N ALA A 147 10.48 22.07 5.75
CA ALA A 147 9.25 21.45 5.25
C ALA A 147 8.80 20.21 6.05
N THR A 148 9.55 19.79 7.09
CA THR A 148 9.26 18.57 7.84
C THR A 148 9.37 18.77 9.35
N SER A 149 8.62 18.00 10.13
CA SER A 149 8.91 17.85 11.55
C SER A 149 10.21 17.05 11.77
N SER A 150 10.78 17.11 12.97
CA SER A 150 11.95 16.30 13.34
C SER A 150 11.72 14.79 13.14
N GLU A 151 10.50 14.33 13.46
CA GLU A 151 10.09 12.93 13.31
C GLU A 151 9.93 12.54 11.84
N GLU A 152 9.32 13.40 11.04
CA GLU A 152 9.17 13.21 9.59
C GLU A 152 10.53 13.19 8.89
N TYR A 153 11.42 14.14 9.21
CA TYR A 153 12.79 14.18 8.69
C TYR A 153 13.55 12.89 9.02
N ALA A 154 13.47 12.44 10.27
CA ALA A 154 14.12 11.20 10.71
C ALA A 154 13.53 9.95 10.02
N SER A 155 12.22 9.93 9.78
CA SER A 155 11.56 8.86 9.03
C SER A 155 12.02 8.82 7.57
N LEU A 156 11.99 9.96 6.87
CA LEU A 156 12.46 10.07 5.50
C LEU A 156 13.92 9.63 5.35
N ALA A 157 14.80 10.05 6.27
CA ALA A 157 16.20 9.64 6.29
C ALA A 157 16.36 8.11 6.42
N ARG A 158 15.58 7.47 7.32
CA ARG A 158 15.61 6.02 7.56
C ARG A 158 15.04 5.23 6.38
N CYS A 159 14.03 5.78 5.71
CA CYS A 159 13.32 5.13 4.61
C CYS A 159 14.04 5.25 3.26
N THR A 160 15.13 6.02 3.16
CA THR A 160 15.95 6.10 1.93
C THR A 160 16.31 4.72 1.36
N GLN A 161 16.68 3.76 2.21
CA GLN A 161 17.02 2.40 1.77
C GLN A 161 15.84 1.63 1.13
N TYR A 162 14.60 2.00 1.45
CA TYR A 162 13.37 1.32 1.01
C TYR A 162 12.53 2.13 0.01
N ALA A 163 12.88 3.40 -0.24
CA ALA A 163 12.12 4.32 -1.09
C ALA A 163 12.42 4.13 -2.60
N HIS A 164 12.14 2.92 -3.11
CA HIS A 164 12.30 2.57 -4.52
C HIS A 164 10.95 2.27 -5.16
N PHE A 165 10.60 3.03 -6.19
CA PHE A 165 9.31 2.91 -6.87
C PHE A 165 9.42 1.99 -8.08
N THR A 166 8.46 1.07 -8.21
CA THR A 166 8.32 0.25 -9.42
C THR A 166 8.09 1.14 -10.64
N PRO A 167 8.86 1.02 -11.73
CA PRO A 167 8.65 1.82 -12.94
C PRO A 167 7.25 1.65 -13.54
N GLU A 168 6.70 2.72 -14.10
CA GLU A 168 5.32 2.77 -14.62
C GLU A 168 5.04 1.66 -15.65
N PHE A 169 6.00 1.40 -16.54
CA PHE A 169 5.85 0.35 -17.56
C PHE A 169 5.76 -1.06 -16.95
N ILE A 170 6.45 -1.32 -15.83
CA ILE A 170 6.37 -2.59 -15.10
C ILE A 170 5.00 -2.71 -14.44
N VAL A 171 4.51 -1.66 -13.78
CA VAL A 171 3.17 -1.65 -13.17
C VAL A 171 2.09 -1.92 -14.22
N ARG A 172 2.17 -1.28 -15.39
CA ARG A 172 1.25 -1.54 -16.52
C ARG A 172 1.34 -2.99 -17.00
N ALA A 173 2.54 -3.54 -17.12
CA ALA A 173 2.74 -4.94 -17.51
C ALA A 173 2.13 -5.92 -16.48
N MET A 174 2.26 -5.63 -15.18
CA MET A 174 1.64 -6.42 -14.11
C MET A 174 0.11 -6.41 -14.21
N TRP A 175 -0.51 -5.24 -14.41
CA TRP A 175 -1.96 -5.15 -14.63
C TRP A 175 -2.42 -5.89 -15.89
N ALA A 176 -1.67 -5.80 -16.99
CA ALA A 176 -1.97 -6.55 -18.21
C ALA A 176 -1.86 -8.08 -17.98
N GLY A 177 -0.87 -8.52 -17.21
CA GLY A 177 -0.71 -9.91 -16.78
C GLY A 177 -1.91 -10.40 -15.97
N LEU A 178 -2.35 -9.64 -14.97
CA LEU A 178 -3.52 -9.98 -14.15
C LEU A 178 -4.81 -10.11 -14.97
N GLN A 179 -5.03 -9.22 -15.93
CA GLN A 179 -6.18 -9.32 -16.84
C GLN A 179 -6.13 -10.59 -17.70
N ARG A 180 -4.96 -10.96 -18.23
CA ARG A 180 -4.75 -12.20 -19.00
C ARG A 180 -4.98 -13.45 -18.17
N LEU A 181 -4.63 -13.41 -16.88
CA LEU A 181 -4.87 -14.50 -15.93
C LEU A 181 -6.32 -14.61 -15.48
N GLY A 182 -7.20 -13.72 -15.95
CA GLY A 182 -8.64 -13.79 -15.65
C GLY A 182 -9.07 -12.99 -14.43
N TRP A 183 -8.21 -12.15 -13.84
CA TRP A 183 -8.63 -11.26 -12.75
C TRP A 183 -9.58 -10.17 -13.28
N ARG A 184 -10.66 -9.90 -12.54
CA ARG A 184 -11.77 -8.99 -12.97
C ARG A 184 -12.18 -7.98 -11.89
N GLY A 185 -11.32 -7.75 -10.90
CA GLY A 185 -11.62 -6.88 -9.75
C GLY A 185 -11.64 -7.62 -8.42
N GLY A 186 -11.91 -6.88 -7.35
CA GLY A 186 -11.89 -7.36 -5.97
C GLY A 186 -10.97 -6.56 -5.07
N ARG A 187 -10.51 -7.18 -3.99
CA ARG A 187 -9.64 -6.52 -3.01
C ARG A 187 -8.19 -6.52 -3.51
N VAL A 188 -7.54 -5.36 -3.45
CA VAL A 188 -6.13 -5.18 -3.77
C VAL A 188 -5.42 -4.76 -2.49
N LEU A 189 -4.39 -5.50 -2.10
CA LEU A 189 -3.47 -5.11 -1.04
C LEU A 189 -2.15 -4.69 -1.68
N GLU A 190 -1.69 -3.48 -1.36
CA GLU A 190 -0.37 -3.01 -1.75
C GLU A 190 0.48 -2.73 -0.49
N PRO A 191 1.40 -3.63 -0.15
CA PRO A 191 2.43 -3.35 0.86
C PRO A 191 3.50 -2.42 0.28
N GLY A 192 3.89 -1.40 1.03
CA GLY A 192 4.81 -0.36 0.55
C GLY A 192 4.20 0.48 -0.57
N ILE A 193 2.97 1.00 -0.36
CA ILE A 193 2.20 1.68 -1.40
C ILE A 193 2.90 2.89 -2.01
N GLY A 194 3.86 3.50 -1.30
CA GLY A 194 4.49 4.72 -1.74
C GLY A 194 3.44 5.80 -2.01
N THR A 195 3.48 6.41 -3.19
CA THR A 195 2.51 7.41 -3.65
C THR A 195 1.28 6.81 -4.33
N GLY A 196 1.09 5.49 -4.29
CA GLY A 196 -0.05 4.81 -4.92
C GLY A 196 0.09 4.64 -6.44
N LEU A 197 1.24 4.17 -6.91
CA LEU A 197 1.47 4.03 -8.36
C LEU A 197 0.66 2.88 -8.98
N PHE A 198 0.50 1.75 -8.26
CA PHE A 198 -0.37 0.64 -8.68
C PHE A 198 -1.83 1.08 -8.87
N PRO A 199 -2.50 1.70 -7.88
CA PRO A 199 -3.86 2.18 -8.08
C PRO A 199 -3.96 3.32 -9.10
N ALA A 200 -2.94 4.19 -9.22
CA ALA A 200 -2.93 5.23 -10.25
C ALA A 200 -2.88 4.67 -11.68
N LEU A 201 -2.22 3.52 -11.88
CA LEU A 201 -2.07 2.87 -13.17
C LEU A 201 -3.06 1.73 -13.42
N MET A 202 -4.06 1.58 -12.54
CA MET A 202 -5.09 0.56 -12.68
C MET A 202 -5.89 0.76 -13.99
N PRO A 203 -6.11 -0.31 -14.78
CA PRO A 203 -6.98 -0.30 -15.96
C PRO A 203 -8.37 0.25 -15.65
N GLU A 204 -8.94 1.00 -16.59
CA GLU A 204 -10.17 1.76 -16.38
C GLU A 204 -11.36 0.88 -15.98
N ASP A 205 -11.49 -0.29 -16.61
CA ASP A 205 -12.51 -1.30 -16.35
C ASP A 205 -12.39 -1.93 -14.95
N LEU A 206 -11.19 -1.94 -14.36
CA LEU A 206 -10.94 -2.51 -13.03
C LEU A 206 -11.15 -1.50 -11.90
N ARG A 207 -11.01 -0.20 -12.15
CA ARG A 207 -11.17 0.87 -11.14
C ARG A 207 -12.49 0.81 -10.37
N PRO A 208 -13.67 0.67 -10.99
CA PRO A 208 -14.94 0.68 -10.24
C PRO A 208 -15.20 -0.59 -9.44
N VAL A 209 -14.53 -1.70 -9.78
CA VAL A 209 -14.73 -3.03 -9.18
C VAL A 209 -13.59 -3.45 -8.25
N SER A 210 -12.66 -2.54 -7.96
CA SER A 210 -11.49 -2.81 -7.13
C SER A 210 -11.45 -1.94 -5.89
N HIS A 211 -11.06 -2.53 -4.76
CA HIS A 211 -10.93 -1.84 -3.47
C HIS A 211 -9.50 -1.98 -2.96
N VAL A 212 -8.79 -0.85 -2.89
CA VAL A 212 -7.36 -0.82 -2.58
C VAL A 212 -7.14 -0.55 -1.09
N THR A 213 -6.33 -1.39 -0.47
CA THR A 213 -5.70 -1.13 0.83
C THR A 213 -4.20 -0.99 0.62
N GLY A 214 -3.66 0.18 0.97
CA GLY A 214 -2.22 0.43 0.95
C GLY A 214 -1.66 0.47 2.36
N VAL A 215 -0.45 -0.06 2.53
CA VAL A 215 0.34 0.06 3.76
C VAL A 215 1.63 0.80 3.43
N GLU A 216 1.92 1.87 4.16
CA GLU A 216 3.16 2.65 3.99
C GLU A 216 3.79 2.93 5.34
N LEU A 217 5.09 2.71 5.45
CA LEU A 217 5.84 2.90 6.69
C LEU A 217 6.08 4.37 6.97
N ASP A 218 6.43 5.14 5.93
CA ASP A 218 6.78 6.54 6.07
C ASP A 218 5.51 7.43 6.16
N PRO A 219 5.31 8.18 7.27
CA PRO A 219 4.10 8.99 7.45
C PRO A 219 3.96 10.09 6.40
N VAL A 220 5.06 10.67 5.92
CA VAL A 220 5.05 11.70 4.86
C VAL A 220 4.55 11.10 3.55
N THR A 221 5.08 9.96 3.16
CA THR A 221 4.68 9.23 1.95
C THR A 221 3.23 8.74 2.06
N ALA A 222 2.83 8.22 3.22
CA ALA A 222 1.45 7.81 3.48
C ALA A 222 0.46 8.99 3.39
N ARG A 223 0.83 10.17 3.89
CA ARG A 223 0.03 11.40 3.73
C ARG A 223 -0.16 11.77 2.26
N ILE A 224 0.92 11.78 1.48
CA ILE A 224 0.87 12.04 0.03
C ILE A 224 -0.04 11.00 -0.66
N ALA A 225 0.09 9.73 -0.32
CA ALA A 225 -0.73 8.65 -0.87
C ALA A 225 -2.23 8.86 -0.60
N ARG A 226 -2.63 9.33 0.59
CA ARG A 226 -4.04 9.63 0.92
C ARG A 226 -4.61 10.74 0.05
N LEU A 227 -3.81 11.77 -0.27
CA LEU A 227 -4.23 12.87 -1.14
C LEU A 227 -4.35 12.44 -2.61
N LEU A 228 -3.52 11.50 -3.04
CA LEU A 228 -3.54 10.94 -4.40
C LEU A 228 -4.62 9.85 -4.58
N GLN A 229 -4.91 9.08 -3.53
CA GLN A 229 -5.83 7.95 -3.54
C GLN A 229 -6.90 8.05 -2.42
N PRO A 230 -7.71 9.13 -2.38
CA PRO A 230 -8.69 9.37 -1.31
C PRO A 230 -9.77 8.31 -1.17
N ARG A 231 -9.99 7.46 -2.18
CA ARG A 231 -10.92 6.32 -2.12
C ARG A 231 -10.27 5.01 -1.69
N ALA A 232 -8.95 4.97 -1.53
CA ALA A 232 -8.23 3.83 -0.99
C ALA A 232 -8.13 3.91 0.53
N ARG A 233 -8.01 2.75 1.19
CA ARG A 233 -7.66 2.70 2.61
C ARG A 233 -6.15 2.74 2.75
N ILE A 234 -5.59 3.85 3.23
CA ILE A 234 -4.15 4.00 3.44
C ILE A 234 -3.81 3.91 4.93
N VAL A 235 -3.14 2.83 5.31
CA VAL A 235 -2.63 2.59 6.67
C VAL A 235 -1.18 3.05 6.71
N ASN A 236 -0.85 3.89 7.69
CA ASN A 236 0.55 4.16 8.01
C ASN A 236 1.00 3.17 9.09
N GLY A 237 1.96 2.30 8.78
CA GLY A 237 2.39 1.21 9.66
C GLY A 237 3.32 0.22 8.97
N ASP A 238 3.77 -0.76 9.75
CA ASP A 238 4.58 -1.92 9.36
C ASP A 238 3.71 -3.19 9.32
#